data_AF-A0A522EMJ8-F1
#
_entry.id   AF-A0A522EMJ8-F1
#
_cell.length_a   1.000
_cell.length_b   1.000
_cell.length_c   1.000
_cell.angle_alpha   90.00
_cell.angle_beta   90.00
_cell.angle_gamma   90.00
#
_symmetry.space_group_name_H-M   'P 1'
#
loop_
_entity.id
_entity.type
_entity.pdbx_description
1 polymer ?
#
loop_
_entity_poly.entity_id
_entity_poly.type
_entity_poly.pdbx_seq_one_letter_code
_entity_poly.pdbx_strand_id
1 'polypeptide(L)' 'MADTIIDAKDSVLGRVATFAAKKALLGDNVIVVNADKAYISGDKHKIILDYKDRF' A
#
# COMPACT_ATOMS: atom_id res chain seq x y z
N MET A 1 -4.52 15.80 15.63
CA MET A 1 -4.60 14.42 15.10
C MET A 1 -5.72 14.41 14.07
N ALA A 2 -5.37 14.25 12.80
CA ALA A 2 -6.36 14.05 11.74
C ALA A 2 -6.38 12.57 11.38
N ASP A 3 -7.58 12.02 11.17
CA ASP A 3 -7.75 10.68 10.62
C ASP A 3 -7.70 10.78 9.09
N THR A 4 -6.73 10.11 8.48
CA THR A 4 -6.60 10.02 7.02
C THR A 4 -7.01 8.60 6.58
N ILE A 5 -8.16 8.50 5.91
CA ILE A 5 -8.66 7.24 5.35
C ILE A 5 -8.23 7.15 3.88
N ILE A 6 -7.59 6.05 3.50
CA ILE A 6 -7.12 5.78 2.14
C ILE A 6 -7.79 4.51 1.63
N ASP A 7 -8.58 4.62 0.56
CA ASP A 7 -9.08 3.45 -0.18
C ASP A 7 -8.02 2.97 -1.17
N ALA A 8 -7.51 1.76 -0.96
CA ALA A 8 -6.48 1.17 -1.80
C ALA A 8 -7.03 0.50 -3.07
N LYS A 9 -8.35 0.44 -3.23
CA LYS A 9 -8.97 -0.12 -4.43
C LYS A 9 -8.49 0.61 -5.67
N ASP A 10 -8.19 -0.17 -6.70
CA ASP A 10 -7.71 0.28 -8.01
C ASP A 10 -6.41 1.11 -7.97
N SER A 11 -5.70 1.10 -6.85
CA SER A 11 -4.50 1.90 -6.61
C SER A 11 -3.24 1.02 -6.58
N VAL A 12 -2.10 1.58 -7.01
CA VAL A 12 -0.82 0.85 -6.96
C VAL A 12 -0.30 0.79 -5.53
N LEU A 13 -0.09 -0.43 -5.00
CA LEU A 13 0.32 -0.73 -3.62
C LEU A 13 1.47 0.17 -3.15
N GLY A 14 2.57 0.23 -3.92
CA GLY A 14 3.74 1.02 -3.55
C GLY A 14 3.46 2.52 -3.41
N ARG A 15 2.59 3.07 -4.26
CA ARG A 15 2.22 4.50 -4.21
C ARG A 15 1.36 4.81 -2.99
N VAL A 16 0.41 3.93 -2.69
CA VAL A 16 -0.43 4.01 -1.48
C VAL A 16 0.45 3.97 -0.24
N ALA A 17 1.39 3.02 -0.18
CA ALA A 17 2.31 2.87 0.95
C ALA A 17 3.17 4.12 1.18
N THR A 18 3.75 4.71 0.12
CA THR A 18 4.55 5.93 0.24
C THR A 18 3.72 7.11 0.74
N PHE A 19 2.49 7.29 0.22
CA PHE A 19 1.61 8.36 0.65
C PHE A 19 1.18 8.18 2.12
N ALA A 20 0.75 6.97 2.49
CA ALA A 20 0.37 6.61 3.85
C ALA A 20 1.53 6.86 4.83
N ALA A 21 2.75 6.42 4.50
CA ALA A 21 3.93 6.63 5.33
C ALA A 21 4.21 8.13 5.54
N LYS A 22 4.10 8.96 4.49
CA LYS A 22 4.30 10.41 4.63
C LYS A 22 3.25 11.05 5.53
N LYS A 23 1.99 10.64 5.42
CA LYS A 23 0.89 11.13 6.28
C LYS A 23 1.09 10.75 7.74
N ALA A 24 1.47 9.49 8.00
CA ALA A 24 1.80 9.03 9.34
C ALA A 24 2.96 9.83 9.96
N LEU A 25 4.02 10.11 9.18
CA LEU A 25 5.15 10.93 9.63
C LEU A 25 4.77 12.39 9.94
N LEU A 26 3.69 12.91 9.34
CA LEU A 26 3.17 14.25 9.63
C LEU A 26 2.23 14.30 10.83
N GLY A 27 1.98 13.15 11.49
CA GLY A 27 1.15 13.03 12.68
C GLY A 27 -0.31 12.68 12.43
N ASP A 28 -0.66 12.26 11.21
CA ASP A 28 -1.99 11.73 10.91
C ASP A 28 -2.11 10.28 11.40
N ASN A 29 -3.30 9.92 11.88
CA ASN A 29 -3.67 8.52 12.09
C ASN A 29 -4.19 7.95 10.76
N VAL A 30 -3.43 7.04 10.15
CA VAL A 30 -3.69 6.58 8.78
C VAL A 30 -4.40 5.23 8.77
N ILE A 31 -5.56 5.18 8.13
CA ILE A 31 -6.39 3.98 8.00
C ILE A 31 -6.48 3.61 6.52
N VAL A 32 -5.90 2.47 6.14
CA VAL A 32 -5.98 1.96 4.76
C VAL A 32 -7.07 0.88 4.68
N VAL A 33 -8.02 1.05 3.76
CA VAL A 33 -9.12 0.09 3.52
C VAL A 33 -9.02 -0.53 2.12
N ASN A 34 -9.66 -1.69 1.93
CA ASN A 34 -9.59 -2.50 0.69
C ASN A 34 -8.14 -2.81 0.22
N ALA A 35 -7.22 -3.07 1.16
CA ALA A 35 -5.81 -3.33 0.83
C ALA A 35 -5.61 -4.57 -0.08
N ASP A 36 -6.52 -5.54 -0.02
CA ASP A 36 -6.59 -6.72 -0.88
C ASP A 36 -6.91 -6.40 -2.34
N LYS A 37 -7.48 -5.22 -2.61
CA LYS A 37 -7.86 -4.75 -3.96
C LYS A 37 -6.83 -3.82 -4.60
N ALA A 38 -5.68 -3.63 -3.96
CA ALA A 38 -4.58 -2.84 -4.51
C ALA A 38 -3.86 -3.61 -5.63
N TYR A 39 -3.35 -2.90 -6.63
CA TYR A 39 -2.56 -3.46 -7.72
C TYR A 39 -1.06 -3.43 -7.42
N ILE A 40 -0.35 -4.51 -7.79
CA ILE A 40 1.11 -4.52 -7.87
C ILE A 40 1.47 -4.54 -9.35
N SER A 41 2.18 -3.50 -9.82
CA SER A 41 2.60 -3.42 -11.21
C SER A 41 3.82 -4.31 -11.46
N GLY A 42 3.78 -5.13 -12.51
CA GLY A 42 4.89 -5.99 -12.92
C GLY A 42 4.42 -7.37 -13.35
N ASP A 43 5.39 -8.24 -13.64
CA ASP A 43 5.10 -9.65 -13.95
C ASP A 43 4.63 -10.41 -12.70
N LYS A 44 3.49 -11.09 -12.80
CA LYS A 44 2.87 -11.79 -11.68
C LYS A 44 3.74 -12.91 -11.12
N HIS A 45 4.41 -13.69 -11.97
CA HIS A 45 5.24 -14.80 -11.51
C HIS A 45 6.46 -14.28 -10.76
N LYS A 46 7.11 -13.25 -11.30
CA LYS A 46 8.23 -12.60 -10.63
C LYS A 46 7.84 -12.01 -9.29
N ILE A 47 6.72 -11.28 -9.21
CA ILE A 47 6.24 -10.70 -7.94
C ILE A 47 6.02 -11.79 -6.87
N ILE A 48 5.40 -12.91 -7.25
CA ILE A 48 5.14 -14.01 -6.31
C ILE A 48 6.45 -14.69 -5.89
N LEU A 49 7.39 -14.89 -6.83
CA LEU A 49 8.70 -15.47 -6.54
C LEU A 49 9.51 -14.57 -5.60
N ASP A 50 9.64 -13.28 -5.94
CA ASP A 50 10.35 -12.28 -5.13
C ASP A 50 9.77 -12.19 -3.70
N TYR A 51 8.46 -12.35 -3.55
CA TYR A 51 7.81 -12.39 -2.23
C TYR A 51 8.17 -13.66 -1.44
N LYS A 52 8.18 -14.82 -2.08
CA LYS A 52 8.55 -16.11 -1.45
C LYS A 52 10.05 -16.25 -1.19
N ASP A 53 10.89 -15.61 -1.98
CA ASP A 53 12.34 -15.63 -1.75
C ASP A 53 12.75 -14.75 -0.56
N ARG A 54 11.93 -13.72 -0.26
CA ARG A 54 12.15 -12.81 0.86
C ARG A 54 11.63 -13.32 2.21
N PHE A 55 10.74 -14.31 2.24
CA PHE A 55 10.06 -14.80 3.45
C PHE A 55 9.88 -16.32 3.43
#